data_AF-A0A382HQG1-F1
#
_entry.id   AF-A0A382HQG1-F1
#
_cell.length_a   1.000
_cell.length_b   1.000
_cell.length_c   1.000
_cell.angle_alpha   90.00
_cell.angle_beta   90.00
_cell.angle_gamma   90.00
#
_symmetry.space_group_name_H-M   'P 1'
#
loop_
_entity.id
_entity.type
_entity.pdbx_description
1 polymer ?
#
loop_
_entity_poly.entity_id
_entity_poly.type
_entity_poly.pdbx_seq_one_letter_code
_entity_poly.pdbx_strand_id
1 'polypeptide(L)'
;MSVFAKIVTGVFGKKSDRDMKILIPFIEEINSAYSPLKSLSDNELKRRFQAIRDTFQEESSNFIKKIKAEGLDEKDLEEAVFKSEQEFLDANMVEVFSIVKDACRRLYGTEFTVMHQKMKWEMIPYDVQLIGGIVLHQGKVAEMKTGEGKTLVSTMPIILNAITGRGVHVITVNDYLAERDSQWMGLLYDYLGLSVGCILAQMNSEQRQEIYHKDITYGTNSQFGFDYLRDNMSVRPEDQVQRGHAYAIVDEVDSVLIDEARTPLIISGNVDAPSNQQYNEWRNSIETIIRKQNQLVNQLVAEAEEVLETDESKAAVNLLMASRGSPKNKRLMKMFQKQGTQQLVHKMESEYIRDKKIPELDE
;
A
#
# COMPACT_ATOMS: atom_id res chain seq x y z
N MET A 1 -28.19 23.73 2.69
CA MET A 1 -27.23 24.39 1.78
C MET A 1 -27.23 25.89 2.04
N SER A 2 -26.07 26.46 2.35
CA SER A 2 -25.89 27.92 2.54
C SER A 2 -26.35 28.71 1.31
N VAL A 3 -26.89 29.92 1.52
CA VAL A 3 -27.26 30.86 0.45
C VAL A 3 -26.06 31.14 -0.48
N PHE A 4 -24.85 31.14 0.07
CA PHE A 4 -23.61 31.26 -0.68
C PHE A 4 -23.38 30.07 -1.64
N ALA A 5 -23.63 28.84 -1.19
CA ALA A 5 -23.52 27.66 -2.03
C ALA A 5 -24.53 27.70 -3.19
N LYS A 6 -25.76 28.19 -2.96
CA LYS A 6 -26.77 28.37 -4.02
C LYS A 6 -26.35 29.40 -5.07
N ILE A 7 -25.75 30.52 -4.66
CA ILE A 7 -25.26 31.57 -5.56
C ILE A 7 -24.08 31.05 -6.39
N VAL A 8 -23.12 30.37 -5.76
CA VAL A 8 -21.96 29.77 -6.47
C VAL A 8 -22.42 28.67 -7.45
N THR A 9 -23.35 27.79 -7.07
CA THR A 9 -23.92 26.79 -7.99
C THR A 9 -24.77 27.39 -9.09
N GLY A 10 -25.42 28.54 -8.86
CA GLY A 10 -26.23 29.22 -9.88
C GLY A 10 -25.39 29.93 -10.94
N VAL A 11 -24.22 30.45 -10.55
CA VAL A 11 -23.31 31.17 -11.47
C VAL A 11 -22.35 30.23 -12.20
N PHE A 12 -21.85 29.17 -11.55
CA PHE A 12 -20.85 28.27 -12.15
C PHE A 12 -21.37 26.85 -12.43
N GLY A 13 -22.63 26.51 -12.11
CA GLY A 13 -23.13 25.14 -12.17
C GLY A 13 -22.52 24.23 -11.08
N LYS A 14 -23.11 23.04 -10.86
CA LYS A 14 -22.50 22.05 -9.95
C LYS A 14 -21.25 21.45 -10.59
N LYS A 15 -20.27 21.07 -9.77
CA LYS A 15 -19.05 20.37 -10.23
C LYS A 15 -19.42 19.11 -11.04
N SER A 16 -20.39 18.34 -10.55
CA SER A 16 -20.94 17.16 -11.25
C SER A 16 -21.38 17.46 -12.68
N ASP A 17 -22.03 18.59 -12.91
CA ASP A 17 -22.56 18.95 -14.23
C ASP A 17 -21.42 19.29 -15.21
N ARG A 18 -20.31 19.83 -14.71
CA ARG A 18 -19.11 20.11 -15.51
C ARG A 18 -18.34 18.84 -15.80
N ASP A 19 -18.17 17.98 -14.80
CA ASP A 19 -17.51 16.69 -14.95
C ASP A 19 -18.26 15.84 -15.99
N MET A 20 -19.59 15.82 -15.94
CA MET A 20 -20.43 15.15 -16.95
C MET A 20 -20.23 15.71 -18.36
N LYS A 21 -20.10 17.03 -18.53
CA LYS A 21 -19.82 17.64 -19.84
C LYS A 21 -18.48 17.21 -20.43
N ILE A 22 -17.50 16.89 -19.58
CA ILE A 22 -16.20 16.37 -20.02
C ILE A 22 -16.33 14.90 -20.47
N LEU A 23 -17.25 14.13 -19.86
CA LEU A 23 -17.43 12.71 -20.15
C LEU A 23 -18.34 12.43 -21.35
N ILE A 24 -19.32 13.30 -21.64
CA ILE A 24 -20.26 13.13 -22.77
C ILE A 24 -19.56 12.86 -24.11
N PRO A 25 -18.51 13.60 -24.53
CA PRO A 25 -17.82 13.33 -25.79
C PRO A 25 -17.30 11.89 -25.90
N PHE A 26 -16.73 11.34 -24.82
CA PHE A 26 -16.25 9.95 -24.81
C PHE A 26 -17.37 8.94 -25.02
N ILE A 27 -18.58 9.20 -24.50
CA ILE A 27 -19.75 8.33 -24.71
C ILE A 27 -20.13 8.31 -26.20
N GLU A 28 -20.15 9.48 -26.83
CA GLU A 28 -20.46 9.62 -28.26
C GLU A 28 -19.40 8.90 -29.11
N GLU A 29 -18.13 9.05 -28.77
CA GLU A 29 -17.02 8.35 -29.41
C GLU A 29 -17.13 6.82 -29.26
N ILE A 30 -17.41 6.32 -28.05
CA ILE A 30 -17.59 4.88 -27.80
C ILE A 30 -18.77 4.34 -28.61
N ASN A 31 -19.91 5.05 -28.62
CA ASN A 31 -21.09 4.62 -29.36
C ASN A 31 -20.87 4.67 -30.88
N SER A 32 -20.11 5.66 -31.37
CA SER A 32 -19.69 5.75 -32.77
C SER A 32 -18.77 4.59 -33.15
N ALA A 33 -17.78 4.27 -32.31
CA ALA A 33 -16.86 3.14 -32.50
C ALA A 33 -17.56 1.78 -32.40
N TYR A 34 -18.60 1.67 -31.56
CA TYR A 34 -19.40 0.46 -31.38
C TYR A 34 -20.27 0.12 -32.61
N SER A 35 -20.84 1.14 -33.27
CA SER A 35 -21.75 0.97 -34.41
C SER A 35 -21.22 0.02 -35.51
N PRO A 36 -19.99 0.20 -36.05
CA PRO A 36 -19.44 -0.68 -37.09
C PRO A 36 -19.08 -2.07 -36.59
N LEU A 37 -18.91 -2.32 -35.28
CA LEU A 37 -18.51 -3.64 -34.77
C LEU A 37 -19.57 -4.72 -35.01
N LYS A 38 -20.83 -4.32 -35.20
CA LYS A 38 -21.94 -5.24 -35.47
C LYS A 38 -21.76 -6.06 -36.75
N SER A 39 -21.01 -5.55 -37.74
CA SER A 39 -20.76 -6.26 -39.00
C SER A 39 -19.64 -7.30 -38.89
N LEU A 40 -18.84 -7.26 -37.82
CA LEU A 40 -17.75 -8.20 -37.60
C LEU A 40 -18.27 -9.56 -37.11
N SER A 41 -17.57 -10.62 -37.48
CA SER A 41 -17.67 -11.91 -36.83
C SER A 41 -17.03 -11.91 -35.44
N ASP A 42 -17.36 -12.90 -34.63
CA ASP A 42 -16.77 -13.08 -33.30
C ASP A 42 -15.25 -13.22 -33.35
N ASN A 43 -14.72 -13.92 -34.34
CA ASN A 43 -13.28 -14.09 -34.53
C ASN A 43 -12.60 -12.78 -34.91
N GLU A 44 -13.24 -11.94 -35.73
CA GLU A 44 -12.71 -10.62 -36.09
C GLU A 44 -12.70 -9.67 -34.90
N LEU A 45 -13.76 -9.66 -34.08
CA LEU A 45 -13.81 -8.86 -32.86
C LEU A 45 -12.70 -9.27 -31.87
N LYS A 46 -12.53 -10.57 -31.63
CA LYS A 46 -11.48 -11.10 -30.75
C LYS A 46 -10.08 -10.79 -31.27
N ARG A 47 -9.84 -10.93 -32.59
CA ARG A 47 -8.57 -10.54 -33.22
C ARG A 47 -8.28 -9.06 -33.06
N ARG A 48 -9.30 -8.21 -33.16
CA ARG A 48 -9.16 -6.77 -32.97
C ARG A 48 -8.73 -6.44 -31.54
N PHE A 49 -9.33 -7.07 -30.54
CA PHE A 49 -8.87 -6.94 -29.15
C PHE A 49 -7.44 -7.48 -28.95
N GLN A 50 -7.14 -8.65 -29.51
CA GLN A 50 -5.80 -9.24 -29.42
C GLN A 50 -4.73 -8.34 -30.06
N ALA A 51 -5.03 -7.71 -31.19
CA ALA A 51 -4.10 -6.78 -31.85
C ALA A 51 -3.74 -5.58 -30.96
N ILE A 52 -4.68 -5.07 -30.14
CA ILE A 52 -4.39 -4.01 -29.17
C ILE A 52 -3.42 -4.53 -28.10
N ARG A 53 -3.62 -5.76 -27.60
CA ARG A 53 -2.70 -6.39 -26.64
C ARG A 53 -1.30 -6.61 -27.22
N ASP A 54 -1.23 -7.12 -28.45
CA ASP A 54 0.05 -7.38 -29.12
C ASP A 54 0.81 -6.06 -29.37
N THR A 55 0.10 -5.01 -29.80
CA THR A 55 0.67 -3.67 -29.98
C THR A 55 1.23 -3.13 -28.67
N PHE A 56 0.47 -3.23 -27.57
CA PHE A 56 0.95 -2.81 -26.25
C PHE A 56 2.23 -3.54 -25.85
N GLN A 57 2.28 -4.87 -26.02
CA GLN A 57 3.46 -5.67 -25.65
C GLN A 57 4.69 -5.26 -26.47
N GLU A 58 4.52 -4.99 -27.76
CA GLU A 58 5.59 -4.51 -28.62
C GLU A 58 6.08 -3.12 -28.21
N GLU A 59 5.17 -2.16 -28.04
CA GLU A 59 5.49 -0.78 -27.65
C GLU A 59 6.15 -0.73 -26.26
N SER A 60 5.59 -1.44 -25.28
CA SER A 60 6.13 -1.53 -23.92
C SER A 60 7.54 -2.15 -23.91
N SER A 61 7.76 -3.24 -24.66
CA SER A 61 9.09 -3.85 -24.77
C SER A 61 10.12 -2.89 -25.38
N ASN A 62 9.73 -2.17 -26.43
CA ASN A 62 10.59 -1.20 -27.10
C ASN A 62 10.89 0.01 -26.21
N PHE A 63 9.88 0.51 -25.49
CA PHE A 63 10.01 1.61 -24.55
C PHE A 63 10.95 1.27 -23.39
N ILE A 64 10.77 0.11 -22.75
CA ILE A 64 11.64 -0.36 -21.65
C ILE A 64 13.09 -0.51 -22.14
N LYS A 65 13.32 -1.06 -23.34
CA LYS A 65 14.68 -1.17 -23.91
C LYS A 65 15.32 0.20 -24.13
N LYS A 66 14.55 1.17 -24.64
CA LYS A 66 15.01 2.54 -24.87
C LYS A 66 15.41 3.22 -23.57
N ILE A 67 14.54 3.19 -22.55
CA ILE A 67 14.82 3.84 -21.27
C ILE A 67 16.01 3.20 -20.55
N LYS A 68 16.12 1.86 -20.56
CA LYS A 68 17.28 1.18 -19.98
C LYS A 68 18.60 1.58 -20.66
N ALA A 69 18.57 1.91 -21.95
CA ALA A 69 19.74 2.41 -22.67
C ALA A 69 20.09 3.87 -22.30
N GLU A 70 19.13 4.66 -21.83
CA GLU A 70 19.32 6.05 -21.39
C GLU A 70 19.92 6.15 -19.97
N GLY A 71 20.03 5.03 -19.23
CA GLY A 71 20.71 4.97 -17.94
C GLY A 71 19.95 5.64 -16.79
N LEU A 72 18.62 5.72 -16.90
CA LEU A 72 17.74 6.21 -15.84
C LEU A 72 17.85 5.35 -14.59
N ASP A 73 17.65 5.97 -13.42
CA ASP A 73 17.57 5.21 -12.17
C ASP A 73 16.31 4.33 -12.13
N GLU A 74 16.28 3.36 -11.23
CA GLU A 74 15.23 2.34 -11.19
C GLU A 74 13.84 2.92 -10.90
N LYS A 75 13.77 4.01 -10.12
CA LYS A 75 12.51 4.64 -9.74
C LYS A 75 11.96 5.49 -10.89
N ASP A 76 12.81 6.26 -11.55
CA ASP A 76 12.44 7.06 -12.71
C ASP A 76 12.02 6.15 -13.88
N LEU A 77 12.64 4.98 -14.02
CA LEU A 77 12.23 3.94 -14.96
C LEU A 77 10.81 3.45 -14.69
N GLU A 78 10.48 3.08 -13.44
CA GLU A 78 9.13 2.63 -13.08
C GLU A 78 8.06 3.68 -13.35
N GLU A 79 8.32 4.94 -12.99
CA GLU A 79 7.40 6.05 -13.22
C GLU A 79 7.19 6.32 -14.72
N ALA A 80 8.27 6.30 -15.51
CA ALA A 80 8.19 6.49 -16.95
C ALA A 80 7.43 5.34 -17.65
N VAL A 81 7.67 4.09 -17.24
CA VAL A 81 6.93 2.92 -17.76
C VAL A 81 5.46 3.06 -17.41
N PHE A 82 5.12 3.30 -16.14
CA PHE A 82 3.73 3.46 -15.73
C PHE A 82 3.02 4.58 -16.50
N LYS A 83 3.68 5.72 -16.72
CA LYS A 83 3.12 6.81 -17.50
C LYS A 83 2.84 6.41 -18.96
N SER A 84 3.79 5.74 -19.61
CA SER A 84 3.61 5.23 -20.97
C SER A 84 2.47 4.21 -21.05
N GLU A 85 2.31 3.37 -20.03
CA GLU A 85 1.19 2.41 -19.95
C GLU A 85 -0.14 3.16 -19.88
N GLN A 86 -0.26 4.16 -19.00
CA GLN A 86 -1.49 4.94 -18.87
C GLN A 86 -1.83 5.71 -20.16
N GLU A 87 -0.84 6.32 -20.81
CA GLU A 87 -1.06 7.01 -22.10
C GLU A 87 -1.59 6.05 -23.18
N PHE A 88 -1.06 4.82 -23.24
CA PHE A 88 -1.58 3.80 -24.15
C PHE A 88 -3.01 3.38 -23.81
N LEU A 89 -3.30 3.13 -22.53
CA LEU A 89 -4.64 2.73 -22.08
C LEU A 89 -5.67 3.83 -22.35
N ASP A 90 -5.34 5.09 -22.07
CA ASP A 90 -6.20 6.25 -22.34
C ASP A 90 -6.51 6.38 -23.83
N ALA A 91 -5.49 6.22 -24.69
CA ALA A 91 -5.65 6.30 -26.14
C ALA A 91 -6.55 5.17 -26.70
N ASN A 92 -6.53 3.99 -26.08
CA ASN A 92 -7.29 2.82 -26.51
C ASN A 92 -8.63 2.62 -25.78
N MET A 93 -8.92 3.44 -24.75
CA MET A 93 -10.11 3.29 -23.90
C MET A 93 -11.40 3.22 -24.71
N VAL A 94 -11.59 4.13 -25.67
CA VAL A 94 -12.80 4.19 -26.51
C VAL A 94 -13.02 2.90 -27.29
N GLU A 95 -11.96 2.42 -27.95
CA GLU A 95 -12.02 1.21 -28.76
C GLU A 95 -12.27 -0.02 -27.90
N VAL A 96 -11.54 -0.18 -26.80
CA VAL A 96 -11.71 -1.30 -25.87
C VAL A 96 -13.12 -1.31 -25.26
N PHE A 97 -13.63 -0.15 -24.82
CA PHE A 97 -14.98 -0.08 -24.24
C PHE A 97 -16.06 -0.41 -25.28
N SER A 98 -15.86 0.00 -26.54
CA SER A 98 -16.76 -0.38 -27.64
C SER A 98 -16.74 -1.88 -27.92
N ILE A 99 -15.57 -2.52 -27.87
CA ILE A 99 -15.40 -3.98 -27.99
C ILE A 99 -16.09 -4.70 -26.84
N VAL A 100 -15.91 -4.25 -25.59
CA VAL A 100 -16.57 -4.82 -24.42
C VAL A 100 -18.09 -4.72 -24.55
N LYS A 101 -18.61 -3.57 -24.97
CA LYS A 101 -20.06 -3.38 -25.21
C LYS A 101 -20.59 -4.33 -26.28
N ASP A 102 -19.86 -4.55 -27.38
CA ASP A 102 -20.26 -5.49 -28.44
C ASP A 102 -20.13 -6.96 -28.00
N ALA A 103 -19.11 -7.31 -27.22
CA ALA A 103 -18.96 -8.64 -26.62
C ALA A 103 -20.15 -8.97 -25.70
N CYS A 104 -20.57 -8.02 -24.84
CA CYS A 104 -21.77 -8.16 -24.02
C CYS A 104 -23.04 -8.36 -24.86
N ARG A 105 -23.18 -7.67 -26.01
CA ARG A 105 -24.29 -7.89 -26.95
C ARG A 105 -24.24 -9.29 -27.56
N ARG A 106 -23.07 -9.80 -27.94
CA ARG A 106 -22.91 -11.12 -28.56
C ARG A 106 -23.20 -12.25 -27.58
N LEU A 107 -22.83 -12.07 -26.31
CA LEU A 107 -23.15 -12.99 -25.22
C LEU A 107 -24.64 -12.93 -24.81
N TYR A 108 -25.40 -11.95 -25.30
CA TYR A 108 -26.81 -11.82 -24.94
C TYR A 108 -27.60 -13.09 -25.31
N GLY A 109 -28.21 -13.70 -24.30
CA GLY A 109 -28.95 -14.94 -24.44
C GLY A 109 -28.18 -16.20 -24.07
N THR A 110 -26.86 -16.13 -23.90
CA THR A 110 -26.03 -17.29 -23.55
C THR A 110 -26.37 -17.78 -22.14
N GLU A 111 -26.61 -19.08 -22.01
CA GLU A 111 -26.78 -19.78 -20.72
C GLU A 111 -25.45 -20.37 -20.26
N PHE A 112 -25.15 -20.21 -18.98
CA PHE A 112 -23.91 -20.68 -18.36
C PHE A 112 -24.13 -20.92 -16.86
N THR A 113 -23.14 -21.49 -16.18
CA THR A 113 -23.24 -21.82 -14.75
C THR A 113 -22.36 -20.89 -13.93
N VAL A 114 -22.96 -20.28 -12.91
CA VAL A 114 -22.28 -19.47 -11.89
C VAL A 114 -22.66 -20.06 -10.54
N MET A 115 -21.67 -20.44 -9.73
CA MET A 115 -21.91 -21.01 -8.39
C MET A 115 -22.91 -22.16 -8.38
N HIS A 116 -22.82 -23.07 -9.36
CA HIS A 116 -23.75 -24.19 -9.57
C HIS A 116 -25.19 -23.80 -9.96
N GLN A 117 -25.45 -22.52 -10.24
CA GLN A 117 -26.74 -22.02 -10.71
C GLN A 117 -26.68 -21.70 -12.19
N LYS A 118 -27.70 -22.12 -12.94
CA LYS A 118 -27.85 -21.71 -14.34
C LYS A 118 -28.25 -20.24 -14.38
N MET A 119 -27.47 -19.45 -15.09
CA MET A 119 -27.70 -18.04 -15.35
C MET A 119 -27.73 -17.80 -16.86
N LYS A 120 -28.32 -16.67 -17.24
CA LYS A 120 -28.37 -16.22 -18.62
C LYS A 120 -27.78 -14.82 -18.70
N TRP A 121 -26.96 -14.57 -19.70
CA TRP A 121 -26.38 -13.26 -19.92
C TRP A 121 -27.41 -12.38 -20.61
N GLU A 122 -27.99 -11.42 -19.89
CA GLU A 122 -29.03 -10.53 -20.40
C GLU A 122 -28.63 -9.05 -20.27
N MET A 123 -27.33 -8.78 -20.38
CA MET A 123 -26.73 -7.49 -20.08
C MET A 123 -26.06 -6.88 -21.31
N ILE A 124 -26.44 -5.66 -21.65
CA ILE A 124 -25.74 -4.81 -22.63
C ILE A 124 -25.53 -3.46 -21.94
N PRO A 125 -24.29 -2.95 -21.85
CA PRO A 125 -24.04 -1.73 -21.12
C PRO A 125 -24.79 -0.50 -21.64
N TYR A 126 -25.42 0.24 -20.72
CA TYR A 126 -26.03 1.54 -20.97
C TYR A 126 -24.99 2.67 -20.97
N ASP A 127 -25.35 3.84 -21.49
CA ASP A 127 -24.43 4.99 -21.54
C ASP A 127 -24.01 5.48 -20.15
N VAL A 128 -24.91 5.39 -19.16
CA VAL A 128 -24.58 5.68 -17.74
C VAL A 128 -23.56 4.70 -17.16
N GLN A 129 -23.52 3.47 -17.68
CA GLN A 129 -22.54 2.47 -17.27
C GLN A 129 -21.19 2.71 -17.95
N LEU A 130 -21.17 3.20 -19.20
CA LEU A 130 -19.94 3.67 -19.86
C LEU A 130 -19.29 4.81 -19.07
N ILE A 131 -20.10 5.77 -18.58
CA ILE A 131 -19.64 6.85 -17.70
C ILE A 131 -18.97 6.28 -16.45
N GLY A 132 -19.62 5.34 -15.77
CA GLY A 132 -19.05 4.68 -14.60
C GLY A 132 -17.70 4.02 -14.90
N GLY A 133 -17.59 3.32 -16.04
CA GLY A 133 -16.35 2.69 -16.47
C GLY A 133 -15.21 3.69 -16.71
N ILE A 134 -15.50 4.84 -17.34
CA ILE A 134 -14.50 5.90 -17.58
C ILE A 134 -14.05 6.51 -16.25
N VAL A 135 -14.98 6.75 -15.32
CA VAL A 135 -14.67 7.30 -13.99
C VAL A 135 -13.76 6.36 -13.20
N LEU A 136 -14.04 5.05 -13.23
CA LEU A 136 -13.19 4.04 -12.58
C LEU A 136 -11.81 3.95 -13.23
N HIS A 137 -11.72 4.00 -14.56
CA HIS A 137 -10.44 4.04 -15.28
C HIS A 137 -9.59 5.26 -14.86
N GLN A 138 -10.21 6.42 -14.66
CA GLN A 138 -9.55 7.64 -14.15
C GLN A 138 -9.12 7.56 -12.67
N GLY A 139 -9.25 6.41 -12.01
CA GLY A 139 -8.87 6.23 -10.60
C GLY A 139 -9.81 6.96 -9.61
N LYS A 140 -11.06 7.21 -10.01
CA LYS A 140 -12.06 7.91 -9.18
C LYS A 140 -13.14 6.95 -8.70
N VAL A 141 -13.89 7.37 -7.69
CA VAL A 141 -15.07 6.66 -7.19
C VAL A 141 -16.28 6.97 -8.07
N ALA A 142 -16.88 5.92 -8.64
CA ALA A 142 -18.14 6.02 -9.37
C ALA A 142 -19.32 5.70 -8.44
N GLU A 143 -20.02 6.73 -7.95
CA GLU A 143 -21.24 6.54 -7.15
C GLU A 143 -22.41 6.15 -8.07
N MET A 144 -22.87 4.91 -7.94
CA MET A 144 -24.01 4.37 -8.69
C MET A 144 -25.00 3.74 -7.72
N LYS A 145 -26.30 3.96 -7.96
CA LYS A 145 -27.35 3.36 -7.13
C LYS A 145 -27.36 1.84 -7.28
N THR A 146 -27.80 1.14 -6.24
CA THR A 146 -28.01 -0.30 -6.29
C THR A 146 -28.96 -0.64 -7.45
N GLY A 147 -28.59 -1.63 -8.26
CA GLY A 147 -29.35 -2.03 -9.45
C GLY A 147 -28.88 -1.36 -10.76
N GLU A 148 -28.01 -0.36 -10.72
CA GLU A 148 -27.42 0.27 -11.94
C GLU A 148 -26.34 -0.61 -12.61
N GLY A 149 -26.05 -1.80 -12.08
CA GLY A 149 -25.13 -2.77 -12.66
C GLY A 149 -23.65 -2.47 -12.42
N LYS A 150 -23.26 -2.08 -11.20
CA LYS A 150 -21.85 -1.85 -10.78
C LYS A 150 -20.89 -2.97 -11.23
N THR A 151 -21.30 -4.23 -11.07
CA THR A 151 -20.51 -5.41 -11.46
C THR A 151 -20.24 -5.45 -12.97
N LEU A 152 -21.20 -5.07 -13.81
CA LEU A 152 -20.98 -5.00 -15.26
C LEU A 152 -20.11 -3.80 -15.63
N VAL A 153 -20.32 -2.66 -14.96
CA VAL A 153 -19.56 -1.42 -15.18
C VAL A 153 -18.07 -1.63 -14.98
N SER A 154 -17.68 -2.35 -13.91
CA SER A 154 -16.27 -2.59 -13.60
C SER A 154 -15.54 -3.42 -14.65
N THR A 155 -16.24 -4.25 -15.44
CA THR A 155 -15.61 -5.08 -16.48
C THR A 155 -14.84 -4.27 -17.50
N MET A 156 -15.29 -3.05 -17.85
CA MET A 156 -14.65 -2.22 -18.87
C MET A 156 -13.25 -1.75 -18.46
N PRO A 157 -13.06 -1.05 -17.31
CA PRO A 157 -11.73 -0.68 -16.83
C PRO A 157 -10.90 -1.91 -16.45
N ILE A 158 -11.50 -3.01 -15.99
CA ILE A 158 -10.78 -4.27 -15.73
C ILE A 158 -10.14 -4.79 -17.02
N ILE A 159 -10.93 -4.96 -18.09
CA ILE A 159 -10.47 -5.49 -19.38
C ILE A 159 -9.42 -4.55 -20.00
N LEU A 160 -9.62 -3.23 -19.90
CA LEU A 160 -8.64 -2.25 -20.36
C LEU A 160 -7.31 -2.39 -19.62
N ASN A 161 -7.32 -2.37 -18.29
CA ASN A 161 -6.08 -2.44 -17.50
C ASN A 161 -5.41 -3.83 -17.57
N ALA A 162 -6.17 -4.89 -17.82
CA ALA A 162 -5.65 -6.24 -18.02
C ALA A 162 -4.77 -6.37 -19.30
N ILE A 163 -4.89 -5.44 -20.25
CA ILE A 163 -4.03 -5.39 -21.45
C ILE A 163 -2.54 -5.31 -21.07
N THR A 164 -2.23 -4.65 -19.96
CA THR A 164 -0.85 -4.49 -19.47
C THR A 164 -0.17 -5.81 -19.10
N GLY A 165 -0.96 -6.85 -18.82
CA GLY A 165 -0.45 -8.14 -18.33
C GLY A 165 0.10 -8.08 -16.90
N ARG A 166 0.04 -6.94 -16.20
CA ARG A 166 0.51 -6.77 -14.82
C ARG A 166 -0.46 -7.29 -13.75
N GLY A 167 -1.66 -7.68 -14.17
CA GLY A 167 -2.73 -8.19 -13.30
C GLY A 167 -3.65 -7.08 -12.80
N VAL A 168 -4.95 -7.39 -12.66
CA VAL A 168 -5.96 -6.51 -12.07
C VAL A 168 -6.58 -7.19 -10.85
N HIS A 169 -6.57 -6.50 -9.70
CA HIS A 169 -7.21 -6.97 -8.48
C HIS A 169 -8.64 -6.43 -8.37
N VAL A 170 -9.62 -7.31 -8.17
CA VAL A 170 -11.02 -6.93 -7.92
C VAL A 170 -11.36 -7.32 -6.49
N ILE A 171 -11.55 -6.30 -5.65
CA ILE A 171 -11.77 -6.45 -4.22
C ILE A 171 -13.27 -6.37 -3.95
N THR A 172 -13.82 -7.41 -3.34
CA THR A 172 -15.20 -7.44 -2.84
C THR A 172 -15.22 -7.54 -1.32
N VAL A 173 -16.41 -7.41 -0.73
CA VAL A 173 -16.62 -7.48 0.72
C VAL A 173 -16.60 -8.90 1.29
N ASN A 174 -16.79 -9.95 0.47
CA ASN A 174 -16.73 -11.33 0.94
C ASN A 174 -16.41 -12.35 -0.16
N ASP A 175 -15.90 -13.51 0.25
CA ASP A 175 -15.49 -14.61 -0.63
C ASP A 175 -16.63 -15.09 -1.56
N TYR A 176 -17.89 -15.09 -1.10
CA TYR A 176 -19.03 -15.50 -1.94
C TYR A 176 -19.23 -14.55 -3.13
N LEU A 177 -19.19 -13.23 -2.90
CA LEU A 177 -19.32 -12.24 -3.96
C LEU A 177 -18.11 -12.27 -4.89
N ALA A 178 -16.90 -12.44 -4.34
CA ALA A 178 -15.69 -12.60 -5.14
C ALA A 178 -15.81 -13.80 -6.10
N GLU A 179 -16.20 -14.96 -5.58
CA GLU A 179 -16.31 -16.20 -6.35
C GLU A 179 -17.43 -16.08 -7.40
N ARG A 180 -18.62 -15.63 -6.98
CA ARG A 180 -19.76 -15.41 -7.88
C ARG A 180 -19.41 -14.47 -9.03
N ASP A 181 -18.83 -13.31 -8.73
CA ASP A 181 -18.60 -12.28 -9.75
C ASP A 181 -17.43 -12.65 -10.67
N SER A 182 -16.42 -13.36 -10.16
CA SER A 182 -15.33 -13.92 -10.98
C SER A 182 -15.84 -14.93 -12.01
N GLN A 183 -16.78 -15.80 -11.64
CA GLN A 183 -17.40 -16.76 -12.55
C GLN A 183 -18.41 -16.09 -13.47
N TRP A 184 -19.15 -15.11 -12.96
CA TRP A 184 -20.18 -14.42 -13.72
C TRP A 184 -19.57 -13.56 -14.83
N MET A 185 -18.69 -12.63 -14.48
CA MET A 185 -18.00 -11.80 -15.47
C MET A 185 -16.91 -12.59 -16.22
N GLY A 186 -16.49 -13.74 -15.69
CA GLY A 186 -15.56 -14.67 -16.33
C GLY A 186 -15.97 -15.07 -17.74
N LEU A 187 -17.27 -15.23 -18.01
CA LEU A 187 -17.77 -15.51 -19.37
C LEU A 187 -17.32 -14.45 -20.39
N LEU A 188 -17.33 -13.17 -19.99
CA LEU A 188 -16.92 -12.05 -20.82
C LEU A 188 -15.39 -11.98 -20.97
N TYR A 189 -14.66 -12.23 -19.89
CA TYR A 189 -13.19 -12.27 -19.90
C TYR A 189 -12.69 -13.40 -20.80
N ASP A 190 -13.22 -14.62 -20.62
CA ASP A 190 -12.90 -15.79 -21.44
C ASP A 190 -13.25 -15.56 -22.92
N TYR A 191 -14.38 -14.89 -23.20
CA TYR A 191 -14.75 -14.53 -24.56
C TYR A 191 -13.66 -13.71 -25.26
N LEU A 192 -13.03 -12.78 -24.54
CA LEU A 192 -11.94 -11.92 -25.03
C LEU A 192 -10.53 -12.53 -24.85
N GLY A 193 -10.44 -13.75 -24.30
CA GLY A 193 -9.15 -14.43 -24.09
C GLY A 193 -8.35 -13.90 -22.89
N LEU A 194 -9.04 -13.39 -21.87
CA LEU A 194 -8.46 -12.97 -20.60
C LEU A 194 -8.75 -14.02 -19.52
N SER A 195 -7.72 -14.38 -18.76
CA SER A 195 -7.82 -15.36 -17.68
C SER A 195 -8.28 -14.70 -16.37
N VAL A 196 -9.19 -15.37 -15.65
CA VAL A 196 -9.72 -14.91 -14.36
C VAL A 196 -9.60 -15.97 -13.27
N GLY A 197 -9.30 -15.56 -12.04
CA GLY A 197 -9.32 -16.41 -10.85
C GLY A 197 -9.83 -15.68 -9.61
N CYS A 198 -10.08 -16.42 -8.53
CA CYS A 198 -10.59 -15.89 -7.28
C CYS A 198 -9.81 -16.46 -6.09
N ILE A 199 -9.17 -15.61 -5.29
CA ILE A 199 -8.48 -16.01 -4.07
C ILE A 199 -9.50 -16.28 -2.98
N LEU A 200 -9.46 -17.47 -2.38
CA LEU A 200 -10.31 -17.91 -1.29
C LEU A 200 -9.47 -18.30 -0.07
N ALA A 201 -10.06 -18.23 1.13
CA ALA A 201 -9.35 -18.49 2.38
C ALA A 201 -8.63 -19.85 2.44
N GLN A 202 -9.21 -20.90 1.86
CA GLN A 202 -8.74 -22.29 1.97
C GLN A 202 -7.61 -22.67 0.98
N MET A 203 -7.12 -21.71 0.19
CA MET A 203 -6.12 -21.97 -0.85
C MET A 203 -4.70 -22.03 -0.29
N ASN A 204 -3.93 -23.01 -0.78
CA ASN A 204 -2.49 -23.11 -0.51
C ASN A 204 -1.68 -22.12 -1.37
N SER A 205 -0.38 -21.99 -1.10
CA SER A 205 0.49 -21.03 -1.80
C SER A 205 0.60 -21.28 -3.30
N GLU A 206 0.67 -22.55 -3.74
CA GLU A 206 0.75 -22.90 -5.16
C GLU A 206 -0.52 -22.49 -5.93
N GLN A 207 -1.69 -22.75 -5.35
CA GLN A 207 -2.98 -22.32 -5.92
C GLN A 207 -3.09 -20.80 -5.98
N ARG A 208 -2.62 -20.10 -4.94
CA ARG A 208 -2.60 -18.63 -4.92
C ARG A 208 -1.68 -18.08 -6.00
N GLN A 209 -0.47 -18.62 -6.14
CA GLN A 209 0.46 -18.26 -7.21
C GLN A 209 -0.20 -18.42 -8.58
N GLU A 210 -0.84 -19.55 -8.87
CA GLU A 210 -1.54 -19.78 -10.13
C GLU A 210 -2.60 -18.70 -10.38
N ILE A 211 -3.38 -18.36 -9.36
CA ILE A 211 -4.47 -17.38 -9.48
C ILE A 211 -3.96 -15.95 -9.64
N TYR A 212 -2.90 -15.56 -8.92
CA TYR A 212 -2.29 -14.24 -9.09
C TYR A 212 -1.64 -14.09 -10.46
N HIS A 213 -1.17 -15.17 -11.10
CA HIS A 213 -0.61 -15.15 -12.46
C HIS A 213 -1.65 -14.92 -13.57
N LYS A 214 -2.95 -15.02 -13.26
CA LYS A 214 -4.02 -14.73 -14.22
C LYS A 214 -4.15 -13.23 -14.47
N ASP A 215 -4.73 -12.85 -15.61
CA ASP A 215 -4.92 -11.45 -16.00
C ASP A 215 -5.77 -10.68 -14.97
N ILE A 216 -6.76 -11.36 -14.37
CA ILE A 216 -7.71 -10.77 -13.42
C ILE A 216 -7.82 -11.68 -12.18
N THR A 217 -7.73 -11.07 -11.00
CA THR A 217 -7.81 -11.77 -9.72
C THR A 217 -8.88 -11.14 -8.85
N TYR A 218 -9.91 -11.89 -8.51
CA TYR A 218 -10.93 -11.52 -7.52
C TYR A 218 -10.51 -11.96 -6.11
N GLY A 219 -10.98 -11.27 -5.09
CA GLY A 219 -10.76 -11.65 -3.70
C GLY A 219 -11.30 -10.60 -2.74
N THR A 220 -11.10 -10.83 -1.44
CA THR A 220 -11.41 -9.83 -0.41
C THR A 220 -10.17 -9.05 -0.02
N ASN A 221 -10.36 -7.85 0.53
CA ASN A 221 -9.26 -7.02 1.05
C ASN A 221 -8.37 -7.77 2.03
N SER A 222 -8.97 -8.63 2.87
CA SER A 222 -8.29 -9.46 3.86
C SER A 222 -7.40 -10.50 3.19
N GLN A 223 -7.87 -11.18 2.13
CA GLN A 223 -7.05 -12.15 1.41
C GLN A 223 -5.85 -11.48 0.75
N PHE A 224 -6.06 -10.40 0.00
CA PHE A 224 -4.97 -9.65 -0.64
C PHE A 224 -3.97 -9.10 0.39
N GLY A 225 -4.47 -8.52 1.48
CA GLY A 225 -3.61 -7.94 2.50
C GLY A 225 -2.81 -8.99 3.29
N PHE A 226 -3.39 -10.14 3.63
CA PHE A 226 -2.65 -11.22 4.27
C PHE A 226 -1.63 -11.88 3.35
N ASP A 227 -1.94 -12.02 2.06
CA ASP A 227 -0.95 -12.48 1.07
C ASP A 227 0.22 -11.52 0.95
N TYR A 228 -0.05 -10.20 0.87
CA TYR A 228 1.00 -9.19 0.90
C TYR A 228 1.88 -9.29 2.15
N LEU A 229 1.27 -9.43 3.33
CA LEU A 229 2.02 -9.58 4.58
C LEU A 229 2.85 -10.88 4.60
N ARG A 230 2.31 -11.99 4.09
CA ARG A 230 3.03 -13.27 3.97
C ARG A 230 4.21 -13.15 3.00
N ASP A 231 4.03 -12.53 1.85
CA ASP A 231 5.07 -12.34 0.83
C ASP A 231 6.25 -11.50 1.35
N ASN A 232 6.00 -10.56 2.25
CA ASN A 232 7.04 -9.76 2.91
C ASN A 232 7.73 -10.48 4.09
N MET A 233 7.23 -11.65 4.49
CA MET A 233 7.88 -12.55 5.46
C MET A 233 8.54 -13.76 4.78
N SER A 234 8.29 -13.97 3.48
CA SER A 234 8.90 -15.05 2.70
C SER A 234 10.41 -14.90 2.65
N VAL A 235 11.11 -16.02 2.84
CA VAL A 235 12.58 -16.06 2.84
C VAL A 235 13.13 -16.00 1.40
N ARG A 236 12.38 -16.56 0.45
CA ARG A 236 12.78 -16.66 -0.96
C ARG A 236 11.74 -15.96 -1.85
N PRO A 237 12.17 -15.22 -2.89
CA PRO A 237 11.24 -14.59 -3.83
C PRO A 237 10.28 -15.57 -4.51
N GLU A 238 10.71 -16.79 -4.79
CA GLU A 238 9.89 -17.85 -5.39
C GLU A 238 8.74 -18.35 -4.51
N ASP A 239 8.78 -18.07 -3.20
CA ASP A 239 7.71 -18.42 -2.27
C ASP A 239 6.63 -17.32 -2.21
N GLN A 240 6.84 -16.18 -2.88
CA GLN A 240 5.86 -15.10 -2.97
C GLN A 240 4.71 -15.48 -3.89
N VAL A 241 3.49 -15.12 -3.51
CA VAL A 241 2.27 -15.46 -4.27
C VAL A 241 1.81 -14.34 -5.18
N GLN A 242 2.00 -13.08 -4.79
CA GLN A 242 1.59 -11.90 -5.56
C GLN A 242 2.63 -11.51 -6.62
N ARG A 243 2.21 -10.69 -7.59
CA ARG A 243 3.08 -10.20 -8.68
C ARG A 243 3.03 -8.68 -8.88
N GLY A 244 2.83 -7.94 -7.80
CA GLY A 244 2.74 -6.48 -7.77
C GLY A 244 1.31 -5.95 -7.61
N HIS A 245 1.17 -4.62 -7.63
CA HIS A 245 -0.09 -3.91 -7.35
C HIS A 245 -0.37 -2.85 -8.42
N ALA A 246 -0.65 -3.29 -9.66
CA ALA A 246 -0.77 -2.39 -10.81
C ALA A 246 -2.10 -1.61 -10.84
N TYR A 247 -3.23 -2.31 -10.67
CA TYR A 247 -4.55 -1.70 -10.67
C TYR A 247 -5.50 -2.51 -9.78
N ALA A 248 -6.33 -1.80 -9.01
CA ALA A 248 -7.32 -2.42 -8.13
C ALA A 248 -8.67 -1.71 -8.23
N ILE A 249 -9.74 -2.48 -8.39
CA ILE A 249 -11.13 -2.00 -8.25
C ILE A 249 -11.66 -2.49 -6.92
N VAL A 250 -12.15 -1.57 -6.09
CA VAL A 250 -12.79 -1.89 -4.82
C VAL A 250 -14.29 -1.72 -4.97
N ASP A 251 -15.02 -2.83 -4.92
CA ASP A 251 -16.48 -2.82 -4.79
C ASP A 251 -16.88 -2.52 -3.34
N GLU A 252 -17.97 -1.78 -3.17
CA GLU A 252 -18.41 -1.22 -1.88
C GLU A 252 -17.26 -0.54 -1.10
N VAL A 253 -16.63 0.44 -1.77
CA VAL A 253 -15.45 1.17 -1.29
C VAL A 253 -15.61 1.81 0.09
N ASP A 254 -16.82 2.20 0.47
CA ASP A 254 -17.13 2.73 1.80
C ASP A 254 -16.97 1.65 2.87
N SER A 255 -17.48 0.45 2.63
CA SER A 255 -17.34 -0.68 3.54
C SER A 255 -15.86 -1.06 3.70
N VAL A 256 -15.10 -1.13 2.60
CA VAL A 256 -13.71 -1.60 2.62
C VAL A 256 -12.73 -0.53 3.12
N LEU A 257 -12.76 0.68 2.55
CA LEU A 257 -11.76 1.72 2.82
C LEU A 257 -12.11 2.64 3.98
N ILE A 258 -13.34 2.60 4.49
CA ILE A 258 -13.77 3.40 5.65
C ILE A 258 -14.07 2.50 6.85
N ASP A 259 -15.00 1.56 6.72
CA ASP A 259 -15.47 0.78 7.87
C ASP A 259 -14.46 -0.28 8.31
N GLU A 260 -13.91 -1.05 7.37
CA GLU A 260 -12.93 -2.11 7.66
C GLU A 260 -11.52 -1.57 7.92
N ALA A 261 -11.17 -0.41 7.36
CA ALA A 261 -9.88 0.25 7.57
C ALA A 261 -9.61 0.64 9.04
N ARG A 262 -10.60 0.53 9.94
CA ARG A 262 -10.44 0.74 11.39
C ARG A 262 -9.62 -0.34 12.08
N THR A 263 -9.52 -1.53 11.51
CA THR A 263 -8.80 -2.67 12.11
C THR A 263 -7.62 -3.05 11.22
N PRO A 264 -6.36 -3.04 11.73
CA PRO A 264 -5.21 -3.47 10.95
C PRO A 264 -5.21 -5.00 10.73
N LEU A 265 -4.61 -5.43 9.63
CA LEU A 265 -4.32 -6.85 9.39
C LEU A 265 -3.05 -7.25 10.16
N ILE A 266 -3.14 -8.28 11.00
CA ILE A 266 -2.05 -8.72 11.89
C ILE A 266 -1.83 -10.22 11.71
N ILE A 267 -0.57 -10.60 11.45
CA ILE A 267 -0.12 -11.99 11.56
C ILE A 267 0.62 -12.11 12.90
N SER A 268 0.05 -12.86 13.84
CA SER A 268 0.69 -13.20 15.11
C SER A 268 1.29 -14.60 15.03
N GLY A 269 2.52 -14.73 15.51
CA GLY A 269 3.18 -16.01 15.73
C GLY A 269 3.43 -16.21 17.22
N ASN A 270 3.28 -17.44 17.71
CA ASN A 270 3.81 -17.79 19.02
C ASN A 270 5.33 -17.78 18.91
N VAL A 271 5.96 -16.80 19.53
CA VAL A 271 7.40 -16.91 19.81
C VAL A 271 7.48 -17.90 20.96
N ASP A 272 8.07 -19.08 20.71
CA ASP A 272 8.61 -19.89 21.80
C ASP A 272 9.64 -18.99 22.49
N ALA A 273 9.22 -18.25 23.51
CA ALA A 273 10.08 -17.33 24.21
C ALA A 273 11.27 -18.16 24.66
N PRO A 274 12.49 -17.93 24.13
CA PRO A 274 13.66 -18.42 24.84
C PRO A 274 13.50 -17.77 26.20
N SER A 275 13.41 -18.55 27.27
CA SER A 275 13.50 -18.01 28.63
C SER A 275 14.61 -16.96 28.57
N ASN A 276 14.34 -15.71 28.95
CA ASN A 276 15.20 -14.57 28.67
C ASN A 276 16.52 -14.73 29.46
N GLN A 277 17.35 -15.66 28.99
CA GLN A 277 18.39 -16.31 29.78
C GLN A 277 19.51 -15.29 30.00
N GLN A 278 19.78 -14.49 28.98
CA GLN A 278 20.61 -13.31 29.07
C GLN A 278 20.09 -12.33 30.14
N TYR A 279 18.79 -12.01 30.17
CA TYR A 279 18.28 -11.13 31.23
C TYR A 279 18.56 -11.71 32.63
N ASN A 280 18.31 -13.01 32.83
CA ASN A 280 18.54 -13.67 34.12
C ASN A 280 20.04 -13.76 34.48
N GLU A 281 20.91 -14.02 33.51
CA GLU A 281 22.37 -14.09 33.68
C GLU A 281 22.96 -12.72 34.04
N TRP A 282 22.56 -11.67 33.31
CA TRP A 282 23.16 -10.34 33.45
C TRP A 282 22.56 -9.52 34.59
N ARG A 283 21.31 -9.78 34.99
CA ARG A 283 20.60 -8.98 36.01
C ARG A 283 21.41 -8.83 37.30
N ASN A 284 21.87 -9.94 37.87
CA ASN A 284 22.57 -9.92 39.16
C ASN A 284 23.92 -9.18 39.08
N SER A 285 24.64 -9.37 37.98
CA SER A 285 25.92 -8.71 37.72
C SER A 285 25.74 -7.20 37.54
N ILE A 286 24.77 -6.78 36.72
CA ILE A 286 24.44 -5.37 36.50
C ILE A 286 23.96 -4.72 37.81
N GLU A 287 23.08 -5.37 38.56
CA GLU A 287 22.58 -4.87 39.85
C GLU A 287 23.72 -4.68 40.87
N THR A 288 24.67 -5.62 40.89
CA THR A 288 25.85 -5.54 41.74
C THR A 288 26.75 -4.35 41.35
N ILE A 289 26.98 -4.13 40.06
CA ILE A 289 27.76 -2.99 39.55
C ILE A 289 27.08 -1.67 39.93
N ILE A 290 25.77 -1.55 39.69
CA ILE A 290 24.99 -0.36 40.04
C ILE A 290 25.05 -0.10 41.55
N ARG A 291 24.95 -1.13 42.39
CA ARG A 291 25.05 -0.98 43.85
C ARG A 291 26.42 -0.49 44.28
N LYS A 292 27.51 -1.09 43.77
CA LYS A 292 28.88 -0.67 44.09
C LYS A 292 29.15 0.76 43.65
N GLN A 293 28.72 1.13 42.45
CA GLN A 293 28.89 2.48 41.94
C GLN A 293 28.09 3.50 42.78
N ASN A 294 26.85 3.19 43.15
CA ASN A 294 26.06 4.06 44.03
C ASN A 294 26.71 4.26 45.40
N GLN A 295 27.34 3.22 45.97
CA GLN A 295 28.09 3.33 47.22
C GLN A 295 29.29 4.27 47.07
N LEU A 296 30.10 4.09 46.02
CA LEU A 296 31.25 4.96 45.72
C LEU A 296 30.81 6.42 45.51
N VAL A 297 29.80 6.66 44.69
CA VAL A 297 29.29 8.02 44.43
C VAL A 297 28.74 8.66 45.71
N ASN A 298 28.05 7.92 46.58
CA ASN A 298 27.58 8.45 47.87
C ASN A 298 28.75 8.85 48.77
N GLN A 299 29.82 8.06 48.80
CA GLN A 299 31.01 8.36 49.58
C GLN A 299 31.71 9.61 49.05
N LEU A 300 31.94 9.69 47.75
CA LEU A 300 32.55 10.86 47.10
C LEU A 300 31.78 12.16 47.36
N VAL A 301 30.44 12.09 47.30
CA VAL A 301 29.58 13.25 47.61
C VAL A 301 29.70 13.64 49.08
N ALA A 302 29.72 12.69 50.02
CA ALA A 302 29.85 12.98 51.44
C ALA A 302 31.22 13.61 51.78
N GLU A 303 32.31 13.05 51.25
CA GLU A 303 33.65 13.61 51.44
C GLU A 303 33.78 15.00 50.83
N ALA A 304 33.17 15.23 49.65
CA ALA A 304 33.12 16.56 49.05
C ALA A 304 32.35 17.57 49.90
N GLU A 305 31.27 17.15 50.57
CA GLU A 305 30.50 18.01 51.49
C GLU A 305 31.33 18.41 52.72
N GLU A 306 32.15 17.52 53.27
CA GLU A 306 33.00 17.79 54.43
C GLU A 306 34.14 18.76 54.14
N VAL A 307 34.77 18.64 52.97
CA VAL A 307 35.97 19.42 52.62
C VAL A 307 35.67 20.67 51.80
N LEU A 308 34.41 20.92 51.42
CA LEU A 308 34.06 22.04 50.53
C LEU A 308 34.55 23.41 51.00
N GLU A 309 34.51 23.66 52.32
CA GLU A 309 34.91 24.94 52.92
C GLU A 309 36.40 25.00 53.28
N THR A 310 37.10 23.85 53.28
CA THR A 310 38.49 23.73 53.78
C THR A 310 39.50 23.38 52.69
N ASP A 311 39.09 22.63 51.67
CA ASP A 311 39.89 22.21 50.52
C ASP A 311 39.00 22.13 49.27
N GLU A 312 38.83 23.29 48.62
CA GLU A 312 37.98 23.45 47.43
C GLU A 312 38.46 22.60 46.24
N SER A 313 39.78 22.37 46.12
CA SER A 313 40.35 21.55 45.05
C SER A 313 39.97 20.08 45.22
N LYS A 314 40.10 19.54 46.44
CA LYS A 314 39.71 18.16 46.74
C LYS A 314 38.20 17.95 46.61
N ALA A 315 37.40 18.93 47.04
CA ALA A 315 35.95 18.89 46.85
C ALA A 315 35.56 18.85 45.36
N ALA A 316 36.22 19.65 44.53
CA ALA A 316 35.97 19.68 43.09
C ALA A 316 36.27 18.34 42.40
N VAL A 317 37.39 17.69 42.76
CA VAL A 317 37.78 16.38 42.23
C VAL A 317 36.76 15.29 42.61
N ASN A 318 36.35 15.25 43.88
CA ASN A 318 35.36 14.29 44.35
C ASN A 318 33.98 14.49 43.69
N LEU A 319 33.55 15.74 43.50
CA LEU A 319 32.29 16.05 42.80
C LEU A 319 32.37 15.74 41.30
N LEU A 320 33.53 15.95 40.67
CA LEU A 320 33.77 15.58 39.27
C LEU A 320 33.66 14.06 39.09
N MET A 321 34.34 13.27 39.92
CA MET A 321 34.24 11.79 39.89
C MET A 321 32.80 11.32 40.16
N ALA A 322 32.13 11.88 41.18
CA ALA A 322 30.72 11.58 41.47
C ALA A 322 29.79 11.89 40.29
N SER A 323 30.08 12.96 39.52
CA SER A 323 29.28 13.36 38.36
C SER A 323 29.35 12.39 37.19
N ARG A 324 30.41 11.59 37.11
CA ARG A 324 30.61 10.56 36.07
C ARG A 324 29.83 9.27 36.36
N GLY A 325 29.30 9.11 37.58
CA GLY A 325 28.44 7.98 37.97
C GLY A 325 27.03 8.02 37.37
N SER A 326 26.46 6.82 37.13
CA SER A 326 25.09 6.55 36.66
C SER A 326 24.43 5.36 37.40
N PRO A 327 23.18 5.48 37.87
CA PRO A 327 22.27 6.60 37.69
C PRO A 327 22.67 7.84 38.50
N LYS A 328 22.22 9.02 38.07
CA LYS A 328 22.58 10.29 38.71
C LYS A 328 22.15 10.32 40.18
N ASN A 329 23.12 10.57 41.06
CA ASN A 329 22.91 10.57 42.50
C ASN A 329 22.10 11.80 42.94
N LYS A 330 21.03 11.59 43.74
CA LYS A 330 20.14 12.67 44.20
C LYS A 330 20.84 13.69 45.11
N ARG A 331 21.80 13.26 45.95
CA ARG A 331 22.57 14.18 46.80
C ARG A 331 23.51 15.04 45.97
N LEU A 332 24.19 14.46 44.98
CA LEU A 332 25.01 15.20 44.04
C LEU A 332 24.19 16.27 43.29
N MET A 333 23.00 15.91 42.80
CA MET A 333 22.12 16.86 42.11
C MET A 333 21.70 18.03 43.01
N LYS A 334 21.47 17.79 44.30
CA LYS A 334 21.20 18.87 45.27
C LYS A 334 22.44 19.73 45.52
N MET A 335 23.63 19.13 45.59
CA MET A 335 24.89 19.85 45.74
C MET A 335 25.16 20.80 44.57
N PHE A 336 24.83 20.38 43.35
CA PHE A 336 24.93 21.22 42.16
C PHE A 336 23.92 22.37 42.10
N GLN A 337 22.91 22.41 42.99
CA GLN A 337 22.03 23.58 43.13
C GLN A 337 22.63 24.67 44.02
N LYS A 338 23.68 24.38 44.81
CA LYS A 338 24.40 25.40 45.58
C LYS A 338 25.22 26.29 44.63
N GLN A 339 25.29 27.58 44.95
CA GLN A 339 25.97 28.57 44.13
C GLN A 339 27.48 28.25 44.04
N GLY A 340 28.03 28.26 42.82
CA GLY A 340 29.46 28.04 42.56
C GLY A 340 29.88 26.58 42.38
N THR A 341 29.13 25.61 42.90
CA THR A 341 29.52 24.18 42.89
C THR A 341 29.64 23.59 41.47
N GLN A 342 28.72 23.93 40.56
CA GLN A 342 28.81 23.47 39.16
C GLN A 342 29.99 24.11 38.41
N GLN A 343 30.23 25.40 38.64
CA GLN A 343 31.34 26.12 38.02
C GLN A 343 32.69 25.57 38.49
N LEU A 344 32.77 25.22 39.77
CA LEU A 344 33.94 24.56 40.36
C LEU A 344 34.26 23.22 39.68
N VAL A 345 33.24 22.37 39.49
CA VAL A 345 33.42 21.08 38.79
C VAL A 345 33.83 21.27 37.33
N HIS A 346 33.18 22.18 36.59
CA HIS A 346 33.53 22.44 35.19
C HIS A 346 34.95 23.01 35.03
N LYS A 347 35.39 23.84 35.97
CA LYS A 347 36.75 24.36 35.99
C LYS A 347 37.75 23.22 36.20
N MET A 348 37.50 22.35 37.19
CA MET A 348 38.35 21.20 37.48
C MET A 348 38.40 20.22 36.30
N GLU A 349 37.26 19.94 35.67
CA GLU A 349 37.18 19.10 34.47
C GLU A 349 38.03 19.68 33.33
N SER A 350 37.95 20.99 33.11
CA SER A 350 38.74 21.69 32.09
C SER A 350 40.24 21.59 32.36
N GLU A 351 40.66 21.64 33.63
CA GLU A 351 42.06 21.48 34.04
C GLU A 351 42.58 20.05 33.78
N TYR A 352 41.81 19.02 34.16
CA TYR A 352 42.18 17.62 33.89
C TYR A 352 42.19 17.29 32.39
N ILE A 353 41.29 17.87 31.60
CA ILE A 353 41.32 17.72 30.12
C ILE A 353 42.55 18.38 29.54
N ARG A 354 42.86 19.62 29.93
CA ARG A 354 44.03 20.36 29.46
C ARG A 354 45.32 19.60 29.75
N ASP A 355 45.40 19.01 30.93
CA ASP A 355 46.60 18.30 31.40
C ASP A 355 46.62 16.82 30.95
N LYS A 356 45.57 16.36 30.23
CA LYS A 356 45.37 14.98 29.75
C LYS A 356 45.35 13.93 30.88
N LYS A 357 44.85 14.31 32.04
CA LYS A 357 44.81 13.50 33.27
C LYS A 357 43.46 12.86 33.57
N ILE A 358 42.46 13.01 32.70
CA ILE A 358 41.15 12.38 32.89
C ILE A 358 41.23 10.87 33.18
N PRO A 359 42.13 10.07 32.57
CA PRO A 359 42.26 8.65 32.92
C PRO A 359 42.63 8.39 34.39
N GLU A 360 43.32 9.33 35.05
CA GLU A 360 43.68 9.22 36.47
C GLU A 360 42.46 9.28 37.40
N LEU A 361 41.32 9.79 36.91
CA LEU A 361 40.04 9.80 37.63
C LEU A 361 39.20 8.54 37.38
N ASP A 362 39.55 7.76 36.35
CA ASP A 362 38.83 6.56 35.94
C ASP A 362 39.49 5.27 36.49
N GLU A 363 40.75 5.34 36.93
CA GLU A 363 41.47 4.32 37.72
C GLU A 363 41.13 4.41 39.22
#